data_AF-A0A831NSW7-F1
#
_entry.id   AF-A0A831NSW7-F1
#
_cell.length_a   1.000
_cell.length_b   1.000
_cell.length_c   1.000
_cell.angle_alpha   90.00
_cell.angle_beta   90.00
_cell.angle_gamma   90.00
#
_symmetry.space_group_name_H-M   'P 1'
#
loop_
_entity.id
_entity.type
_entity.pdbx_description
1 polymer ?
#
loop_
_entity_poly.entity_id
_entity_poly.type
_entity_poly.pdbx_seq_one_letter_code
_entity_poly.pdbx_strand_id
1 'polypeptide(L)'
;MRNDKVVIPLRALALRGALWSPVRIKTSELGSTMGMSQQGASQVLKRLERAGYIERWKGAGGSLIHITPKGRDLLLEFYHTLKMLFAKGG
;
A
#
# COMPACT_ATOMS: atom_id res chain seq x y z
N MET A 1 15.12 0.48 -10.14
CA MET A 1 13.68 0.40 -9.78
C MET A 1 13.40 1.39 -8.66
N ARG A 2 12.83 2.57 -8.97
CA ARG A 2 12.71 3.69 -8.01
C ARG A 2 11.45 3.64 -7.13
N ASN A 3 10.58 2.64 -7.26
CA ASN A 3 9.24 2.65 -6.64
C ASN A 3 8.93 1.49 -5.66
N ASP A 4 9.85 0.56 -5.40
CA ASP A 4 9.57 -0.63 -4.57
C ASP A 4 9.17 -0.26 -3.12
N LYS A 5 9.77 0.80 -2.58
CA LYS A 5 9.44 1.36 -1.25
C LYS A 5 8.02 1.94 -1.17
N VAL A 6 7.34 2.11 -2.29
CA VAL A 6 5.95 2.59 -2.38
C VAL A 6 5.03 1.44 -2.79
N VAL A 7 5.36 0.76 -3.89
CA VAL A 7 4.53 -0.29 -4.49
C VAL A 7 4.35 -1.48 -3.55
N ILE A 8 5.40 -1.94 -2.87
CA ILE A 8 5.28 -3.12 -1.98
C ILE A 8 4.31 -2.84 -0.82
N PRO A 9 4.46 -1.75 -0.05
CA PRO A 9 3.48 -1.41 0.98
C PRO A 9 2.08 -1.16 0.44
N LEU A 10 1.95 -0.49 -0.70
CA LEU A 10 0.66 -0.18 -1.30
C LEU A 10 -0.07 -1.46 -1.75
N ARG A 11 0.66 -2.43 -2.32
CA ARG A 11 0.17 -3.78 -2.61
C ARG A 11 -0.29 -4.49 -1.34
N ALA A 12 0.49 -4.41 -0.26
CA ALA A 12 0.12 -5.04 1.01
C ALA A 12 -1.21 -4.48 1.57
N LEU A 13 -1.45 -3.18 1.41
CA LEU A 13 -2.73 -2.55 1.76
C LEU A 13 -3.86 -2.99 0.81
N ALA A 14 -3.60 -3.06 -0.49
CA ALA A 14 -4.58 -3.50 -1.48
C ALA A 14 -5.04 -4.95 -1.24
N LEU A 15 -4.11 -5.85 -0.88
CA LEU A 15 -4.42 -7.24 -0.51
C LEU A 15 -5.31 -7.36 0.74
N ARG A 16 -5.35 -6.32 1.59
CA ARG A 16 -6.25 -6.24 2.75
C ARG A 16 -7.61 -5.64 2.40
N GLY A 17 -7.86 -5.29 1.13
CA GLY A 17 -9.12 -4.71 0.66
C GLY A 17 -9.11 -3.18 0.55
N ALA A 18 -8.02 -2.50 0.93
CA ALA A 18 -7.97 -1.03 1.00
C ALA A 18 -8.16 -0.32 -0.35
N LEU A 19 -8.05 -1.08 -1.46
CA LEU A 19 -8.29 -0.58 -2.82
C LEU A 19 -9.76 -0.32 -3.12
N TRP A 20 -10.66 -1.10 -2.51
CA TRP A 20 -12.08 -1.08 -2.85
C TRP A 20 -12.92 -0.37 -1.79
N SER A 21 -12.50 -0.46 -0.52
CA SER A 21 -13.16 0.22 0.60
C SER A 21 -12.14 0.60 1.66
N PRO A 22 -12.46 1.54 2.56
CA PRO A 22 -11.60 1.84 3.70
C PRO A 22 -11.48 0.63 4.64
N VAL A 23 -10.26 0.25 5.00
CA VAL A 23 -9.97 -0.92 5.86
C VAL A 23 -9.30 -0.48 7.14
N ARG A 24 -9.76 -1.00 8.28
CA ARG A 24 -9.15 -0.73 9.59
C ARG A 24 -7.94 -1.63 9.79
N ILE A 25 -6.80 -1.02 10.06
CA ILE A 25 -5.50 -1.68 10.20
C ILE A 25 -4.81 -1.19 11.48
N LYS A 26 -4.35 -2.13 12.31
CA LYS A 26 -3.39 -1.80 13.36
C LYS A 26 -2.00 -1.66 12.75
N THR A 27 -1.30 -0.60 13.13
CA THR A 27 0.05 -0.33 12.60
C THR A 27 1.04 -1.46 12.96
N SER A 28 0.85 -2.11 14.11
CA SER A 28 1.65 -3.26 14.55
C SER A 28 1.44 -4.48 13.65
N GLU A 29 0.19 -4.82 13.34
CA GLU A 29 -0.15 -5.92 12.41
C GLU A 29 0.43 -5.69 11.02
N LEU A 30 0.36 -4.45 10.53
CA LEU A 30 0.98 -4.07 9.26
C LEU A 30 2.51 -4.26 9.31
N GLY A 31 3.14 -3.91 10.44
CA GLY A 31 4.56 -4.14 10.69
C GLY A 31 4.91 -5.62 10.60
N SER A 32 4.21 -6.47 11.34
CA SER A 32 4.42 -7.93 11.33
C SER A 32 4.28 -8.52 9.93
N THR A 33 3.24 -8.14 9.17
CA THR A 33 3.03 -8.63 7.79
C THR A 33 4.16 -8.20 6.84
N MET A 34 4.76 -7.03 7.05
CA MET A 34 5.84 -6.53 6.20
C MET A 34 7.24 -6.82 6.76
N GLY A 35 7.36 -7.65 7.80
CA GLY A 35 8.64 -7.98 8.42
C GLY A 35 9.36 -6.78 9.03
N MET A 36 8.61 -5.79 9.54
CA MET A 36 9.16 -4.55 10.09
C MET A 36 8.58 -4.22 11.47
N SER A 37 9.26 -3.33 12.19
CA SER A 37 8.73 -2.81 13.46
C SER A 37 7.47 -1.97 13.23
N GLN A 38 6.65 -1.82 14.28
CA GLN A 38 5.48 -0.93 14.26
C GLN A 38 5.87 0.50 13.87
N GLN A 39 7.01 0.99 14.35
CA GLN A 39 7.50 2.34 14.03
C GLN A 39 7.86 2.45 12.54
N GLY A 40 8.51 1.44 11.98
CA GLY A 40 8.79 1.33 10.54
C GLY A 40 7.51 1.37 9.72
N ALA A 41 6.50 0.57 10.09
CA ALA A 41 5.20 0.56 9.42
C ALA A 41 4.50 1.93 9.50
N SER A 42 4.59 2.60 10.65
CA SER A 42 4.04 3.95 10.81
C SER A 42 4.70 4.96 9.87
N GLN A 43 6.03 4.89 9.70
CA GLN A 43 6.76 5.76 8.78
C GLN A 43 6.40 5.47 7.32
N VAL A 44 6.22 4.21 6.95
CA VAL A 44 5.75 3.81 5.62
C VAL A 44 4.37 4.40 5.33
N LEU A 45 3.40 4.25 6.26
CA LEU A 45 2.07 4.83 6.09
C LEU A 45 2.11 6.35 5.94
N LYS A 46 2.88 7.04 6.78
CA LYS A 46 3.08 8.50 6.66
C LYS A 46 3.69 8.90 5.32
N ARG A 47 4.53 8.06 4.71
CA ARG A 47 5.13 8.34 3.40
C ARG A 47 4.11 8.18 2.28
N LEU A 48 3.32 7.10 2.31
CA LEU A 48 2.26 6.87 1.32
C LEU A 48 1.21 7.98 1.36
N GLU A 49 0.80 8.38 2.57
CA GLU A 49 -0.16 9.46 2.82
C GLU A 49 0.37 10.80 2.29
N ARG A 50 1.60 11.18 2.67
CA ARG A 50 2.23 12.42 2.16
C ARG A 50 2.40 12.44 0.64
N ALA A 51 2.61 11.29 0.03
CA ALA A 51 2.72 11.18 -1.43
C ALA A 51 1.34 11.14 -2.13
N GLY A 52 0.25 11.10 -1.38
CA GLY A 52 -1.13 11.09 -1.90
C GLY A 52 -1.59 9.73 -2.43
N TYR A 53 -0.92 8.63 -2.07
CA TYR A 53 -1.30 7.28 -2.52
C TYR A 53 -2.36 6.62 -1.63
N ILE A 54 -2.51 7.13 -0.40
CA ILE A 54 -3.54 6.67 0.54
C ILE A 54 -4.15 7.87 1.26
N GLU A 55 -5.39 7.69 1.69
CA GLU A 55 -6.02 8.46 2.75
C GLU A 55 -5.99 7.63 4.04
N ARG A 56 -5.81 8.32 5.17
CA ARG A 56 -5.67 7.67 6.47
C ARG A 56 -6.38 8.46 7.56
N TRP A 57 -7.28 7.78 8.27
CA TRP A 57 -7.95 8.32 9.45
C TRP A 57 -7.51 7.56 10.69
N LYS A 58 -6.96 8.26 11.68
CA LYS A 58 -6.53 7.65 12.95
C LYS A 58 -7.70 7.60 13.91
N GLY A 59 -7.84 6.50 14.65
CA GLY A 59 -8.84 6.36 15.71
C GLY A 59 -8.45 5.33 16.76
N ALA A 60 -9.31 5.16 17.76
CA ALA A 60 -9.16 4.09 18.74
C ALA A 60 -9.18 2.72 18.01
N GLY A 61 -8.20 1.86 18.29
CA GLY A 61 -8.10 0.52 17.70
C GLY A 61 -7.39 0.44 16.33
N GLY A 62 -6.89 1.54 15.76
CA GLY A 62 -6.06 1.50 14.56
C GLY A 62 -6.27 2.68 13.60
N SER A 63 -5.75 2.55 12.39
CA SER A 63 -5.99 3.51 11.30
C SER A 63 -6.95 2.92 10.28
N LEU A 64 -7.95 3.69 9.88
CA LEU A 64 -8.73 3.39 8.69
C LEU A 64 -7.92 3.88 7.48
N ILE A 65 -7.72 3.03 6.48
CA ILE A 65 -6.87 3.31 5.33
C ILE A 65 -7.65 3.03 4.05
N HIS A 66 -7.60 3.95 3.10
CA HIS A 66 -8.14 3.78 1.76
C HIS A 66 -7.09 4.17 0.72
N ILE A 67 -6.97 3.40 -0.36
CA ILE A 67 -6.06 3.73 -1.47
C ILE A 67 -6.76 4.74 -2.36
N THR A 68 -6.09 5.85 -2.63
CA THR A 68 -6.62 6.92 -3.50
C THR A 68 -6.60 6.48 -4.97
N PRO A 69 -7.28 7.20 -5.87
CA PRO A 69 -7.14 7.00 -7.31
C PRO A 69 -5.67 7.01 -7.77
N LYS A 70 -4.87 7.96 -7.27
CA LYS A 70 -3.42 8.04 -7.55
C LYS A 70 -2.67 6.78 -7.10
N GLY A 71 -3.02 6.21 -5.95
CA GLY A 71 -2.44 4.95 -5.48
C GLY A 71 -2.87 3.75 -6.34
N ARG A 72 -4.13 3.72 -6.77
CA ARG A 72 -4.65 2.71 -7.69
C ARG A 72 -3.92 2.75 -9.04
N ASP A 73 -3.73 3.94 -9.60
CA ASP A 73 -3.03 4.12 -10.88
C ASP A 73 -1.60 3.58 -10.80
N LEU A 74 -0.90 3.83 -9.70
CA LEU A 74 0.43 3.26 -9.48
C LEU A 74 0.43 1.72 -9.45
N LEU A 75 -0.59 1.10 -8.86
CA LEU A 75 -0.73 -0.37 -8.87
C LEU A 75 -1.07 -0.89 -10.27
N LEU A 76 -1.86 -0.15 -11.06
CA LEU A 76 -2.16 -0.49 -12.45
C LEU A 76 -0.92 -0.39 -13.34
N GLU A 77 -0.12 0.66 -13.21
CA GLU A 77 1.17 0.79 -13.90
C GLU A 77 2.11 -0.39 -13.58
N PHE A 78 2.16 -0.78 -12.31
CA PHE A 78 2.93 -1.94 -11.87
C PHE A 78 2.40 -3.23 -12.51
N TYR A 79 1.09 -3.44 -12.51
CA TYR A 79 0.46 -4.59 -13.19
C TYR A 79 0.77 -4.62 -14.69
N HIS A 80 0.64 -3.49 -15.39
CA HIS A 80 0.94 -3.41 -16.82
C HIS A 80 2.40 -3.71 -17.11
N THR A 81 3.32 -3.22 -16.27
CA THR A 81 4.75 -3.54 -16.35
C THR A 81 4.97 -5.04 -16.24
N LEU A 82 4.40 -5.69 -15.23
CA LEU A 82 4.50 -7.15 -15.06
C LEU A 82 3.89 -7.88 -16.26
N LYS A 83 2.69 -7.48 -16.70
CA LYS A 83 2.01 -8.08 -17.86
C LYS A 83 2.88 -8.01 -19.11
N MET A 84 3.51 -6.86 -19.40
CA MET A 84 4.41 -6.72 -20.55
C MET A 84 5.64 -7.64 -20.47
N LEU A 85 6.24 -7.77 -19.28
CA LEU A 85 7.41 -8.64 -19.07
C LEU A 85 7.09 -10.10 -19.36
N PHE A 86 5.91 -10.57 -18.95
CA PHE A 86 5.48 -11.96 -19.17
C PHE A 86 4.76 -12.19 -20.51
N ALA A 87 4.35 -11.15 -21.22
CA ALA A 87 3.68 -11.27 -22.52
C ALA A 87 4.58 -11.76 -23.66
N LYS A 88 5.91 -11.68 -23.53
CA LYS A 88 6.87 -12.20 -24.52
C LYS A 88 7.26 -13.68 -24.32
N GLY A 89 6.59 -14.40 -23.41
CA GLY A 89 6.90 -15.79 -23.06
C GLY A 89 5.79 -16.80 -23.38
N GLY A 90 5.01 -16.57 -24.44
CA GLY A 90 3.96 -17.48 -24.92
C GLY A 90 4.13 -17.80 -26.39
#